data_AF-A0A1Y3QK15-F1
#
_entry.id   AF-A0A1Y3QK15-F1
#
_cell.length_a   1.000
_cell.length_b   1.000
_cell.length_c   1.000
_cell.angle_alpha   90.00
_cell.angle_beta   90.00
_cell.angle_gamma   90.00
#
_symmetry.space_group_name_H-M   'P 1'
#
loop_
_entity.id
_entity.type
_entity.pdbx_description
1 polymer ?
#
loop_
_entity_poly.entity_id
_entity_poly.type
_entity_poly.pdbx_seq_one_letter_code
_entity_poly.pdbx_strand_id
1 'polypeptide(L)'
;MNRYITGWVGYFRIAAAKSHCETLDQWIRRRLRMCLWKQWKRVRTRYRELRALGVPEHFVHMMANSRRGPWEMSRNLNNALDTRYFQAQGLVSMLECYLAFR
;
A
#
# COMPACT_ATOMS: atom_id res chain seq x y z
N MET A 1 -8.30 2.85 9.65
CA MET A 1 -8.09 1.62 8.86
C MET A 1 -7.85 0.41 9.77
N ASN A 2 -6.82 0.44 10.62
CA ASN A 2 -6.45 -0.68 11.50
C ASN A 2 -7.61 -1.24 12.34
N ARG A 3 -8.41 -0.37 12.98
CA ARG A 3 -9.59 -0.79 13.77
C ARG A 3 -10.59 -1.63 12.97
N TYR A 4 -10.77 -1.32 11.69
CA TYR A 4 -11.67 -2.07 10.82
C TYR A 4 -11.07 -3.43 10.45
N ILE A 5 -9.78 -3.46 10.11
CA ILE A 5 -9.05 -4.71 9.81
C ILE A 5 -9.12 -5.67 11.00
N THR A 6 -8.81 -5.19 12.21
CA THR A 6 -8.85 -6.02 13.43
C THR A 6 -10.25 -6.55 13.72
N GLY A 7 -11.29 -5.72 13.57
CA GLY A 7 -12.68 -6.15 13.79
C GLY A 7 -13.16 -7.16 12.76
N TRP A 8 -12.82 -6.94 11.48
CA TRP A 8 -13.17 -7.85 10.39
C TRP A 8 -12.51 -9.23 10.58
N VAL A 9 -11.21 -9.26 10.90
CA VAL A 9 -10.51 -10.51 11.21
C VAL A 9 -11.10 -11.20 12.44
N GLY A 10 -11.42 -10.46 13.51
CA GLY A 10 -12.03 -11.02 14.70
C GLY A 10 -13.34 -11.75 14.43
N TYR A 11 -14.16 -11.20 13.52
CA TYR A 11 -15.41 -11.83 13.08
C TYR A 11 -15.18 -13.04 12.16
N PHE A 12 -14.32 -12.91 11.15
CA PHE A 12 -14.09 -13.95 10.14
C PHE A 12 -13.04 -15.01 10.53
N ARG A 13 -12.52 -14.99 11.77
CA ARG A 13 -11.47 -15.91 12.23
C ARG A 13 -11.84 -17.40 12.14
N ILE A 14 -13.13 -17.71 12.24
CA ILE A 14 -13.67 -19.08 12.22
C ILE A 14 -13.57 -19.68 10.81
N ALA A 15 -13.65 -18.84 9.77
CA ALA A 15 -13.37 -19.27 8.42
C ALA A 15 -11.87 -19.50 8.25
N ALA A 16 -11.47 -20.60 7.60
CA ALA A 16 -10.08 -20.87 7.24
C ALA A 16 -9.59 -19.90 6.15
N ALA A 17 -9.50 -18.62 6.49
CA ALA A 17 -9.41 -17.50 5.57
C ALA A 17 -7.98 -16.96 5.37
N LYS A 18 -6.95 -17.72 5.73
CA LYS A 18 -5.55 -17.27 5.68
C LYS A 18 -5.14 -16.71 4.30
N SER A 19 -5.40 -17.46 3.24
CA SER A 19 -5.10 -17.04 1.85
C SER A 19 -5.91 -15.81 1.40
N HIS A 20 -7.14 -15.69 1.89
CA HIS A 20 -8.00 -14.54 1.63
C HIS A 20 -7.44 -13.29 2.33
N CYS A 21 -6.98 -13.41 3.58
CA CYS A 21 -6.34 -12.31 4.32
C CYS A 21 -5.08 -11.81 3.60
N GLU A 22 -4.22 -12.70 3.11
CA GLU A 22 -3.03 -12.32 2.33
C GLU A 22 -3.37 -11.56 1.06
N THR A 23 -4.37 -12.04 0.32
CA THR A 23 -4.84 -11.40 -0.91
C THR A 23 -5.42 -10.02 -0.60
N LEU A 24 -6.29 -9.92 0.40
CA LEU A 24 -6.90 -8.66 0.83
C LEU A 24 -5.85 -7.65 1.29
N ASP A 25 -4.81 -8.09 2.02
CA ASP A 25 -3.70 -7.24 2.43
C ASP A 25 -2.98 -6.59 1.23
N GLN A 26 -2.74 -7.37 0.17
CA GLN A 26 -2.14 -6.84 -1.07
C GLN A 26 -3.06 -5.82 -1.75
N TRP A 27 -4.36 -6.09 -1.80
CA TRP A 27 -5.37 -5.17 -2.35
C TRP A 27 -5.47 -3.87 -1.56
N ILE A 28 -5.46 -3.95 -0.22
CA ILE A 28 -5.46 -2.79 0.68
C ILE A 28 -4.22 -1.92 0.43
N ARG A 29 -3.02 -2.52 0.42
CA ARG A 29 -1.78 -1.77 0.15
C ARG A 29 -1.80 -1.11 -1.23
N ARG A 30 -2.29 -1.80 -2.27
CA ARG A 30 -2.45 -1.21 -3.61
C ARG A 30 -3.42 -0.04 -3.61
N ARG A 31 -4.55 -0.17 -2.91
CA ARG A 31 -5.54 0.92 -2.79
C ARG A 31 -4.94 2.14 -2.07
N LEU A 32 -4.18 1.92 -1.00
CA LEU A 32 -3.48 2.99 -0.28
C LEU A 32 -2.43 3.68 -1.15
N ARG A 33 -1.64 2.93 -1.93
CA ARG A 33 -0.71 3.51 -2.93
C ARG A 33 -1.43 4.39 -3.94
N MET A 34 -2.60 3.97 -4.42
CA MET A 34 -3.42 4.79 -5.32
C MET A 34 -3.86 6.10 -4.65
N CYS A 35 -4.28 6.05 -3.38
CA CYS A 35 -4.66 7.24 -2.62
C CYS A 35 -3.49 8.21 -2.45
N LEU A 36 -2.30 7.71 -2.09
CA LEU A 36 -1.07 8.52 -2.01
C LEU A 36 -0.73 9.16 -3.35
N TRP A 37 -0.81 8.41 -4.45
CA TRP A 37 -0.56 8.94 -5.79
C TRP A 37 -1.52 10.07 -6.18
N LYS A 38 -2.80 9.96 -5.77
CA LYS A 38 -3.79 11.02 -5.95
C LYS A 38 -3.52 12.24 -5.07
N GLN A 39 -3.04 12.02 -3.84
CA GLN A 39 -2.61 13.08 -2.94
C GLN A 39 -1.44 13.87 -3.55
N TRP A 40 -0.50 13.18 -4.21
CA TRP A 40 0.58 13.78 -4.99
C TRP A 40 0.10 14.27 -6.36
N LYS A 41 -0.90 15.17 -6.36
CA LYS A 41 -1.56 15.65 -7.58
C LYS A 41 -0.60 16.36 -8.53
N ARG A 42 0.30 17.19 -8.00
CA ARG A 42 1.24 18.00 -8.80
C ARG A 42 2.52 17.22 -9.06
N VAL A 43 3.04 17.33 -10.28
CA VAL A 43 4.31 16.70 -10.70
C VAL A 43 5.44 17.04 -9.73
N ARG A 44 5.61 18.33 -9.37
CA ARG A 44 6.63 18.77 -8.39
C ARG A 44 6.54 18.03 -7.05
N THR A 45 5.33 17.70 -6.59
CA THR A 45 5.10 16.95 -5.36
C THR A 45 5.53 15.50 -5.54
N ARG A 46 5.17 14.86 -6.65
CA ARG A 46 5.61 13.48 -6.97
C ARG A 46 7.13 13.36 -6.97
N TYR A 47 7.83 14.32 -7.59
CA TYR A 47 9.30 14.36 -7.56
C TYR A 47 9.83 14.43 -6.12
N ARG A 48 9.32 15.35 -5.31
CA ARG A 48 9.76 15.53 -3.92
C ARG A 48 9.58 14.24 -3.11
N GLU A 49 8.40 13.66 -3.17
CA GLU A 49 8.07 12.48 -2.35
C GLU A 49 8.81 11.23 -2.84
N LEU A 50 8.92 11.01 -4.15
CA LEU A 50 9.67 9.86 -4.69
C LEU A 50 11.17 9.93 -4.36
N ARG A 51 11.77 11.13 -4.39
CA ARG A 51 13.16 11.32 -3.94
C ARG A 51 13.31 11.09 -2.44
N ALA A 52 12.36 11.57 -1.63
CA ALA A 52 12.36 11.32 -0.19
C ALA A 52 12.24 9.83 0.16
N LEU A 53 11.58 9.04 -0.69
CA LEU A 53 11.51 7.59 -0.59
C LEU A 53 12.77 6.86 -1.10
N GLY A 54 13.80 7.59 -1.57
CA GLY A 54 15.06 7.01 -2.03
C GLY A 54 14.98 6.34 -3.41
N VAL A 55 13.96 6.66 -4.22
CA VAL A 55 13.86 6.13 -5.58
C VAL A 55 14.96 6.72 -6.47
N PRO A 56 15.70 5.91 -7.25
CA PRO A 56 16.74 6.43 -8.15
C PRO A 56 16.20 7.47 -9.14
N GLU A 57 16.96 8.54 -9.37
CA GLU A 57 16.49 9.74 -10.08
C GLU A 57 15.90 9.44 -11.47
N HIS A 58 16.49 8.51 -12.22
CA HIS A 58 15.97 8.11 -13.53
C HIS A 58 14.55 7.51 -13.45
N PHE A 59 14.25 6.72 -12.42
CA PHE A 59 12.91 6.20 -12.16
C PHE A 59 11.96 7.30 -11.68
N VAL A 60 12.45 8.24 -10.86
CA VAL A 60 11.65 9.40 -10.42
C VAL A 60 11.12 10.16 -11.64
N HIS A 61 12.00 10.47 -12.60
CA HIS A 61 11.62 11.18 -13.83
C HIS A 61 10.56 10.42 -14.64
N MET A 62 10.75 9.11 -14.78
CA MET A 62 9.82 8.23 -15.52
C MET A 62 8.46 8.14 -14.84
N MET A 63 8.43 8.01 -13.51
CA MET A 63 7.19 7.79 -12.75
C MET A 63 6.41 9.08 -12.52
N ALA A 64 7.06 10.17 -12.11
CA ALA A 64 6.40 11.42 -11.75
C ALA A 64 5.59 12.02 -12.91
N ASN A 65 6.12 11.92 -14.13
CA ASN A 65 5.54 12.43 -15.37
C ASN A 65 4.67 11.41 -16.13
N SER A 66 4.42 10.24 -15.55
CA SER A 66 3.63 9.21 -16.22
C SER A 66 2.21 9.68 -16.53
N ARG A 67 1.75 9.39 -17.75
CA ARG A 67 0.35 9.60 -18.19
C ARG A 67 -0.58 8.45 -17.76
N ARG A 68 -0.04 7.41 -17.10
CA ARG A 68 -0.83 6.26 -16.65
C ARG A 68 -1.78 6.68 -15.53
N GLY A 69 -2.96 6.06 -15.52
CA GLY A 69 -3.98 6.33 -14.50
C GLY A 69 -3.51 5.95 -13.08
N PRO A 70 -4.16 6.49 -12.03
CA PRO A 70 -3.73 6.25 -10.64
C PRO A 70 -3.71 4.78 -10.23
N TRP A 71 -4.63 3.96 -10.74
CA TRP A 71 -4.68 2.53 -10.42
C TRP A 71 -3.52 1.76 -11.05
N GLU A 72 -3.09 2.15 -12.24
CA GLU A 72 -1.92 1.56 -12.88
C GLU A 72 -0.64 2.01 -12.17
N MET A 73 -0.53 3.29 -11.82
CA MET A 73 0.61 3.80 -11.06
C MET A 73 0.74 3.17 -9.66
N SER A 74 -0.37 2.80 -9.02
CA SER A 74 -0.34 2.09 -7.74
C SER A 74 0.38 0.73 -7.78
N ARG A 75 0.45 0.11 -8.97
CA ARG A 75 1.22 -1.12 -9.20
C ARG A 75 2.70 -0.80 -9.39
N ASN A 76 3.02 0.22 -10.18
CA ASN A 76 4.40 0.64 -10.43
C ASN A 76 5.10 1.18 -9.17
N LEU A 77 4.34 1.75 -8.24
CA LEU A 77 4.84 2.26 -6.96
C LEU A 77 5.14 1.16 -5.94
N ASN A 78 4.92 -0.13 -6.24
CA ASN A 78 5.12 -1.20 -5.27
C ASN A 78 6.56 -1.29 -4.76
N ASN A 79 7.54 -0.90 -5.58
CA ASN A 79 8.95 -0.91 -5.20
C ASN A 79 9.32 0.25 -4.26
N ALA A 80 8.66 1.40 -4.39
CA ALA A 80 8.93 2.61 -3.60
C ALA A 80 8.07 2.68 -2.31
N LEU A 81 6.84 2.18 -2.40
CA LEU A 81 5.87 2.10 -1.32
C LEU A 81 5.58 0.61 -1.05
N ASP A 82 6.60 -0.09 -0.58
CA ASP A 82 6.56 -1.52 -0.32
C ASP A 82 5.82 -1.84 0.98
N THR A 83 5.76 -3.13 1.34
CA THR A 83 5.09 -3.56 2.58
C THR A 83 5.77 -2.97 3.82
N ARG A 84 7.10 -2.83 3.81
CA ARG A 84 7.88 -2.28 4.94
C ARG A 84 7.54 -0.82 5.18
N TYR A 85 7.40 -0.03 4.11
CA TYR A 85 6.93 1.35 4.20
C TYR A 85 5.59 1.44 4.94
N PHE A 86 4.60 0.63 4.55
CA PHE A 86 3.29 0.67 5.20
C PHE A 86 3.32 0.16 6.65
N GLN A 87 4.12 -0.85 6.96
CA GLN A 87 4.35 -1.31 8.34
C GLN A 87 4.99 -0.22 9.20
N ALA A 88 5.99 0.49 8.67
CA ALA A 88 6.62 1.63 9.36
C ALA A 88 5.65 2.80 9.60
N GLN A 89 4.64 2.96 8.73
CA GLN A 89 3.53 3.90 8.93
C GLN A 89 2.43 3.35 9.87
N GLY A 90 2.64 2.17 10.46
CA GLY A 90 1.71 1.56 11.42
C GLY A 90 0.52 0.84 10.80
N LEU A 91 0.53 0.52 9.50
CA LEU A 91 -0.51 -0.33 8.91
C LEU A 91 -0.35 -1.77 9.43
N VAL A 92 -1.39 -2.26 10.10
CA VAL A 92 -1.41 -3.62 10.64
C VAL A 92 -1.74 -4.60 9.52
N SER A 93 -0.97 -5.69 9.42
CA SER A 93 -1.26 -6.78 8.48
C SER A 93 -2.46 -7.59 8.94
N MET A 94 -3.40 -7.81 8.02
CA MET A 94 -4.56 -8.66 8.26
C MET A 94 -4.15 -10.11 8.58
N LEU A 95 -3.10 -10.60 7.92
CA LEU A 95 -2.55 -11.94 8.20
C LEU A 95 -1.96 -12.02 9.61
N GLU A 96 -1.14 -11.04 10.01
CA GLU A 96 -0.56 -11.02 11.35
C GLU A 96 -1.65 -10.98 12.43
N CYS A 97 -2.69 -10.17 12.25
CA CYS A 97 -3.86 -10.19 13.12
C CYS A 97 -4.55 -11.56 13.15
N TYR A 98 -4.77 -12.18 11.99
CA TYR A 98 -5.45 -13.47 11.90
C TYR A 98 -4.70 -14.58 12.64
N LEU A 99 -3.36 -14.59 12.51
CA LEU A 99 -2.51 -15.53 13.23
C LEU A 99 -2.48 -15.27 14.75
N ALA A 100 -2.56 -14.01 15.18
CA ALA A 100 -2.59 -13.66 16.61
C ALA A 100 -3.89 -14.06 17.32
N PHE A 101 -5.01 -14.20 16.59
CA PHE A 101 -6.30 -14.60 17.16
C PHE A 101 -6.57 -16.11 17.16
N ARG A 102 -5.67 -16.89 16.55
CA ARG A 102 -5.73 -18.35 16.50
C ARG A 102 -4.95 -18.95 17.65
#